data_AF-A0A962H0G2-F1
#
_entry.id   AF-A0A962H0G2-F1
#
_cell.length_a   1.000
_cell.length_b   1.000
_cell.length_c   1.000
_cell.angle_alpha   90.00
_cell.angle_beta   90.00
_cell.angle_gamma   90.00
#
_symmetry.space_group_name_H-M   'P 1'
#
loop_
_entity.id
_entity.type
_entity.pdbx_description
1 polymer ?
#
loop_
_entity_poly.entity_id
_entity_poly.type
_entity_poly.pdbx_seq_one_letter_code
_entity_poly.pdbx_strand_id
1 'polypeptide(L)'
;MEAVKADSGSEVSRWGGWVWLLLSAVIILLDQWTKGIAVASLQYQVSVPVVPGLNWTLVHNQGGAFSFLSDHGGWQRWFFLVVSSSVTVVLIEWLRRTARHHWLLCLPLALLIGGAIGNLIDRARLGYVIDFVDVYYGQWHWPAFNVADSGITVGIVMLIAYELFWARKFDKGGEAHGRTAG
;
A
#
# COMPACT_ATOMS: atom_id res chain seq x y z
N MET A 1 -39.74 35.61 18.27
CA MET A 1 -38.27 35.41 18.35
C MET A 1 -38.04 33.95 18.72
N GLU A 2 -38.05 33.07 17.73
CA GLU A 2 -37.64 31.67 17.91
C GLU A 2 -36.15 31.58 17.64
N ALA A 3 -35.42 30.99 18.59
CA ALA A 3 -33.99 30.79 18.49
C ALA A 3 -33.70 29.75 17.39
N VAL A 4 -32.96 30.19 16.37
CA VAL A 4 -32.35 29.35 15.34
C VAL A 4 -31.49 28.29 16.04
N LYS A 5 -31.89 27.03 15.89
CA LYS A 5 -31.16 25.87 16.39
C LYS A 5 -29.85 25.78 15.59
N ALA A 6 -28.73 26.06 16.25
CA ALA A 6 -27.41 26.03 15.66
C ALA A 6 -27.12 24.66 15.05
N ASP A 7 -26.71 24.68 13.80
CA ASP A 7 -26.23 23.54 13.01
C ASP A 7 -25.07 22.86 13.76
N SER A 8 -25.31 21.63 14.21
CA SER A 8 -24.31 20.79 14.87
C SER A 8 -23.34 20.28 13.80
N GLY A 9 -22.35 21.11 13.50
CA GLY A 9 -21.20 20.75 12.68
C GLY A 9 -20.65 19.41 13.14
N SER A 10 -20.51 18.49 12.19
CA SER A 10 -20.03 17.13 12.38
C SER A 10 -18.81 17.11 13.30
N GLU A 11 -18.96 16.53 14.49
CA GLU A 11 -17.82 16.24 15.36
C GLU A 11 -16.86 15.33 14.57
N VAL A 12 -15.82 15.93 13.99
CA VAL A 12 -14.67 15.21 13.47
C VAL A 12 -14.20 14.33 14.63
N SER A 13 -14.44 13.02 14.50
CA SER A 13 -14.15 12.06 15.56
C SER A 13 -12.75 12.32 16.09
N ARG A 14 -12.64 12.69 17.37
CA ARG A 14 -11.36 13.00 18.05
C ARG A 14 -10.36 11.83 18.04
N TRP A 15 -10.79 10.68 17.54
CA TRP A 15 -10.00 9.46 17.34
C TRP A 15 -9.82 9.25 15.84
N GLY A 16 -8.80 9.90 15.25
CA GLY A 16 -8.40 9.68 13.86
C GLY A 16 -8.03 8.23 13.56
N GLY A 17 -7.81 7.89 12.29
CA GLY A 17 -7.53 6.54 11.80
C GLY A 17 -6.25 5.87 12.31
N TRP A 18 -5.55 6.44 13.31
CA TRP A 18 -4.26 5.97 13.82
C TRP A 18 -4.21 4.51 14.25
N VAL A 19 -5.30 3.97 14.80
CA VAL A 19 -5.36 2.55 15.21
C VAL A 19 -5.09 1.62 14.02
N TRP A 20 -5.38 2.05 12.79
CA TRP A 20 -5.11 1.28 11.58
C TRP A 20 -3.62 1.17 11.24
N LEU A 21 -2.75 2.01 11.82
CA LEU A 21 -1.30 1.82 11.71
C LEU A 21 -0.83 0.52 12.38
N LEU A 22 -1.61 -0.06 13.31
CA LEU A 22 -1.32 -1.41 13.82
C LEU A 22 -1.37 -2.45 12.69
N LEU A 23 -2.32 -2.32 11.76
CA LEU A 23 -2.36 -3.19 10.58
C LEU A 23 -1.14 -2.95 9.69
N SER A 24 -0.76 -1.69 9.46
CA SER A 24 0.48 -1.38 8.73
C SER A 24 1.70 -2.02 9.38
N ALA A 25 1.80 -1.96 10.71
CA ALA A 25 2.88 -2.61 11.47
C ALA A 25 2.88 -4.13 11.29
N VAL A 26 1.72 -4.78 11.31
CA VAL A 26 1.60 -6.22 11.03
C VAL A 26 2.08 -6.55 9.62
N ILE A 27 1.67 -5.78 8.60
CA ILE A 27 2.14 -5.98 7.22
C ILE A 27 3.67 -5.82 7.12
N ILE A 28 4.24 -4.79 7.76
CA ILE A 28 5.70 -4.57 7.78
C ILE A 28 6.41 -5.75 8.43
N LEU A 29 5.91 -6.24 9.57
CA LEU A 29 6.51 -7.37 10.26
C LEU A 29 6.45 -8.66 9.42
N LEU A 30 5.30 -8.94 8.80
CA LEU A 30 5.14 -10.11 7.93
C LEU A 30 6.05 -10.02 6.69
N ASP A 31 6.14 -8.85 6.06
CA ASP A 31 7.03 -8.61 4.93
C ASP A 31 8.50 -8.85 5.30
N GLN A 32 8.98 -8.21 6.36
CA GLN A 32 10.37 -8.36 6.80
C GLN A 32 10.68 -9.78 7.27
N TRP A 33 9.74 -10.44 7.94
CA TRP A 33 9.92 -11.82 8.39
C TRP A 33 9.99 -12.80 7.21
N THR A 34 9.06 -12.70 6.26
CA THR A 34 9.03 -13.57 5.07
C THR A 34 10.24 -13.36 4.16
N LYS A 35 10.70 -12.11 3.99
CA LYS A 35 11.97 -11.80 3.31
C LYS A 35 13.17 -12.41 4.03
N GLY A 36 13.19 -12.34 5.36
CA GLY A 36 14.22 -12.98 6.18
C GLY A 36 14.29 -14.49 5.96
N ILE A 37 13.12 -15.16 5.89
CA ILE A 37 13.04 -16.59 5.56
C ILE A 37 13.56 -16.85 4.14
N ALA A 38 13.13 -16.05 3.15
CA ALA A 38 13.56 -16.21 1.78
C ALA A 38 15.09 -16.12 1.64
N VAL A 39 15.72 -15.11 2.26
CA VAL A 39 17.19 -14.97 2.26
C VAL A 39 17.89 -16.13 2.95
N ALA A 40 17.32 -16.66 4.03
CA ALA A 40 17.92 -17.76 4.79
C ALA A 40 17.76 -19.13 4.12
N SER A 41 16.72 -19.32 3.30
CA SER A 41 16.32 -20.63 2.79
C SER A 41 16.52 -20.82 1.28
N LEU A 42 16.63 -19.73 0.51
CA LEU A 42 16.71 -19.78 -0.95
C LEU A 42 18.10 -19.39 -1.45
N GLN A 43 18.50 -19.99 -2.57
CA GLN A 43 19.67 -19.55 -3.33
C GLN A 43 19.26 -18.47 -4.32
N TYR A 44 20.12 -17.46 -4.49
CA TYR A 44 19.86 -16.34 -5.40
C TYR A 44 19.60 -16.83 -6.82
N GLN A 45 18.48 -16.38 -7.42
CA GLN A 45 18.03 -16.73 -8.77
C GLN A 45 17.86 -18.24 -9.05
N VAL A 46 17.78 -19.08 -8.01
CA VAL A 46 17.43 -20.49 -8.15
C VAL A 46 15.98 -20.67 -7.72
N SER A 47 15.13 -21.09 -8.66
CA SER A 47 13.72 -21.33 -8.40
C SER A 47 13.48 -22.67 -7.71
N VAL A 48 12.74 -22.63 -6.61
CA VAL A 48 12.24 -23.80 -5.90
C VAL A 48 10.74 -23.95 -6.21
N PRO A 49 10.31 -24.99 -6.93
CA PRO A 49 8.90 -25.15 -7.28
C PRO A 49 8.06 -25.48 -6.04
N VAL A 50 6.92 -24.80 -5.90
CA VAL A 50 5.97 -25.02 -4.80
C VAL A 50 4.77 -25.82 -5.32
N VAL A 51 4.12 -25.30 -6.36
CA VAL A 51 3.01 -25.93 -7.08
C VAL A 51 3.08 -25.49 -8.55
N PRO A 52 2.41 -26.19 -9.49
CA PRO A 52 2.35 -25.73 -10.88
C PRO A 52 1.87 -24.26 -10.97
N GLY A 53 2.72 -23.40 -11.53
CA GLY A 53 2.47 -21.97 -11.68
C GLY A 53 2.97 -21.08 -10.53
N LEU A 54 3.61 -21.64 -9.50
CA LEU A 54 4.20 -20.89 -8.39
C LEU A 54 5.56 -21.49 -7.96
N ASN A 55 6.57 -20.64 -7.94
CA ASN A 55 7.88 -20.91 -7.36
C ASN A 55 8.17 -19.97 -6.20
N TRP A 56 9.11 -20.38 -5.36
CA TRP A 56 9.90 -19.46 -4.56
C TRP A 56 11.23 -19.21 -5.26
N THR A 57 11.51 -17.94 -5.58
CA THR A 57 12.72 -17.54 -6.32
C THR A 57 13.28 -16.26 -5.71
N LEU A 58 14.45 -16.34 -5.06
CA LEU A 58 15.07 -15.15 -4.44
C LEU A 58 15.62 -14.21 -5.51
N VAL A 59 15.10 -12.98 -5.54
CA VAL A 59 15.47 -11.91 -6.48
C VAL A 59 15.79 -10.63 -5.72
N HIS A 60 16.84 -9.92 -6.16
CA HIS A 60 17.22 -8.61 -5.63
C HIS A 60 16.81 -7.52 -6.62
N ASN A 61 15.68 -6.87 -6.35
CA ASN A 61 15.06 -5.91 -7.23
C ASN A 61 15.58 -4.48 -6.98
N GLN A 62 16.44 -4.00 -7.87
CA GLN A 62 16.99 -2.63 -7.86
C GLN A 62 16.05 -1.61 -8.54
N GLY A 63 14.86 -2.05 -8.97
CA GLY A 63 13.96 -1.27 -9.82
C GLY A 63 14.12 -1.65 -11.29
N GLY A 64 14.06 -2.95 -11.61
CA GLY A 64 14.31 -3.51 -12.94
C GLY A 64 13.55 -2.82 -14.09
N ALA A 65 12.36 -2.30 -13.80
CA ALA A 65 11.56 -1.53 -14.75
C ALA A 65 12.23 -0.23 -15.23
N PHE A 66 13.19 0.33 -14.48
CA PHE A 66 13.96 1.53 -14.84
C PHE A 66 15.42 1.22 -15.15
N SER A 67 15.79 -0.06 -15.28
CA SER A 67 17.16 -0.45 -15.64
C SER A 67 17.56 0.02 -17.04
N PHE A 68 16.62 0.33 -17.92
CA PHE A 68 16.91 0.90 -19.24
C PHE A 68 17.45 2.36 -19.19
N LEU A 69 17.37 3.03 -18.03
CA LEU A 69 17.90 4.37 -17.77
C LEU A 69 19.16 4.35 -16.88
N SER A 70 19.82 3.19 -16.77
CA SER A 70 20.82 2.92 -15.73
C SER A 70 22.28 3.04 -16.16
N ASP A 71 22.57 3.64 -17.32
CA ASP A 71 23.94 3.79 -17.86
C ASP A 71 24.93 4.41 -16.85
N HIS A 72 24.43 5.13 -15.84
CA HIS A 72 25.16 5.46 -14.61
C HIS A 72 24.37 4.96 -13.38
N GLY A 73 24.69 3.73 -12.94
CA GLY A 73 23.90 2.98 -11.95
C GLY A 73 23.79 3.63 -10.57
N GLY A 74 22.68 3.34 -9.87
CA GLY A 74 22.50 3.61 -8.44
C GLY A 74 21.57 4.77 -8.09
N TRP A 75 21.19 5.61 -9.05
CA TRP A 75 20.24 6.71 -8.82
C TRP A 75 18.84 6.19 -8.47
N GLN A 76 18.46 5.00 -8.97
CA GLN A 76 17.16 4.38 -8.73
C GLN A 76 16.90 4.20 -7.25
N ARG A 77 17.93 3.81 -6.49
CA ARG A 77 17.85 3.67 -5.03
C ARG A 77 17.34 4.97 -4.40
N TRP A 78 18.01 6.09 -4.70
CA TRP A 78 17.66 7.40 -4.13
C TRP A 78 16.31 7.90 -4.63
N PHE A 79 16.01 7.72 -5.90
CA PHE A 79 14.70 8.05 -6.47
C PHE A 79 13.57 7.31 -5.75
N PHE A 80 13.66 5.98 -5.63
CA PHE A 80 12.62 5.20 -4.96
C PHE A 80 12.55 5.48 -3.46
N LEU A 81 13.68 5.74 -2.79
CA LEU A 81 13.69 6.17 -1.39
C LEU A 81 12.88 7.47 -1.21
N VAL A 82 13.15 8.49 -2.03
CA VAL A 82 12.48 9.79 -1.94
C VAL A 82 11.00 9.67 -2.28
N VAL A 83 10.67 9.03 -3.40
CA VAL A 83 9.27 8.88 -3.83
C VAL A 83 8.48 8.06 -2.83
N SER A 84 8.97 6.89 -2.43
CA SER A 84 8.26 6.02 -1.49
C SER A 84 8.10 6.69 -0.13
N SER A 85 9.11 7.39 0.39
CA SER A 85 8.99 8.14 1.64
C SER A 85 7.94 9.24 1.54
N SER A 86 7.94 9.99 0.43
CA SER A 86 6.99 11.09 0.21
C SER A 86 5.56 10.56 0.13
N VAL A 87 5.32 9.49 -0.62
CA VAL A 87 4.01 8.84 -0.72
C VAL A 87 3.56 8.30 0.63
N THR A 88 4.43 7.64 1.39
CA THR A 88 4.10 7.14 2.74
C THR A 88 3.67 8.28 3.66
N VAL A 89 4.36 9.42 3.66
CA VAL A 89 3.98 10.60 4.48
C VAL A 89 2.59 11.12 4.09
N VAL A 90 2.31 11.25 2.80
CA VAL A 90 1.00 11.67 2.30
C VAL A 90 -0.10 10.71 2.74
N LEU A 91 0.13 9.39 2.62
CA LEU A 91 -0.84 8.36 3.01
C LEU A 91 -1.09 8.34 4.53
N ILE A 92 -0.05 8.52 5.35
CA ILE A 92 -0.20 8.63 6.82
C ILE A 92 -1.03 9.86 7.17
N GLU A 93 -0.77 11.01 6.55
CA GLU A 93 -1.54 12.22 6.79
C GLU A 93 -3.00 12.07 6.35
N TRP A 94 -3.24 11.39 5.23
CA TRP A 94 -4.60 11.07 4.78
C TRP A 94 -5.32 10.13 5.76
N LEU A 95 -4.65 9.07 6.21
CA LEU A 95 -5.20 8.14 7.21
C LEU A 95 -5.53 8.86 8.52
N ARG A 96 -4.65 9.77 8.98
CA ARG A 96 -4.86 10.57 10.20
C ARG A 96 -6.14 11.40 10.15
N ARG A 97 -6.44 11.98 8.99
CA ARG A 97 -7.64 12.80 8.76
C ARG A 97 -8.90 11.97 8.55
N THR A 98 -8.76 10.66 8.35
CA THR A 98 -9.90 9.76 8.12
C THR A 98 -10.44 9.27 9.46
N ALA A 99 -11.76 9.38 9.66
CA ALA A 99 -12.38 8.91 10.90
C ALA A 99 -12.27 7.38 11.01
N ARG A 100 -11.89 6.88 12.20
CA ARG A 100 -11.54 5.47 12.42
C ARG A 100 -12.57 4.43 11.95
N HIS A 101 -13.85 4.79 11.92
CA HIS A 101 -14.96 3.92 11.52
C HIS A 101 -15.15 3.81 10.00
N HIS A 102 -14.52 4.69 9.21
CA HIS A 102 -14.53 4.64 7.74
C HIS A 102 -13.53 3.58 7.26
N TRP A 103 -13.76 2.33 7.65
CA TRP A 103 -12.86 1.21 7.38
C TRP A 103 -12.62 1.00 5.88
N LEU A 104 -13.59 1.33 5.02
CA LEU A 104 -13.45 1.27 3.56
C LEU A 104 -12.32 2.15 3.02
N LEU A 105 -11.97 3.24 3.71
CA LEU A 105 -10.81 4.08 3.41
C LEU A 105 -9.61 3.71 4.27
N CYS A 106 -9.80 3.48 5.56
CA CYS A 106 -8.68 3.21 6.47
C CYS A 106 -7.94 1.90 6.17
N LEU A 107 -8.67 0.83 5.82
CA LEU A 107 -8.09 -0.48 5.53
C LEU A 107 -7.11 -0.42 4.33
N PRO A 108 -7.50 0.06 3.14
CA PRO A 108 -6.57 0.10 2.03
C PRO A 108 -5.41 1.09 2.25
N LEU A 109 -5.64 2.22 2.93
CA LEU A 109 -4.56 3.14 3.31
C LEU A 109 -3.53 2.44 4.22
N ALA A 110 -3.99 1.65 5.20
CA ALA A 110 -3.08 0.91 6.08
C ALA A 110 -2.27 -0.15 5.34
N LEU A 111 -2.87 -0.84 4.35
CA LEU A 111 -2.17 -1.81 3.50
C LEU A 111 -1.09 -1.10 2.64
N LEU A 112 -1.44 0.03 2.01
CA LEU A 112 -0.50 0.83 1.21
C LEU A 112 0.67 1.33 2.05
N ILE A 113 0.39 1.88 3.25
CA ILE A 113 1.43 2.36 4.16
C ILE A 113 2.35 1.22 4.58
N GLY A 114 1.79 0.07 4.98
CA GLY A 114 2.56 -1.10 5.40
C GLY A 114 3.46 -1.63 4.30
N GLY A 115 2.92 -1.80 3.09
CA GLY A 115 3.69 -2.27 1.94
C GLY A 115 4.76 -1.26 1.48
N ALA A 116 4.42 0.03 1.41
CA ALA A 116 5.38 1.07 1.05
C ALA A 116 6.55 1.12 2.05
N ILE A 117 6.28 1.04 3.36
CA ILE A 117 7.33 1.03 4.38
C ILE A 117 8.16 -0.26 4.33
N GLY A 118 7.55 -1.43 4.15
CA GLY A 118 8.28 -2.70 4.05
C GLY A 118 9.33 -2.68 2.93
N ASN A 119 8.94 -2.19 1.76
CA ASN A 119 9.84 -2.01 0.62
C ASN A 119 10.82 -0.85 0.78
N LEU A 120 10.47 0.20 1.54
CA LEU A 120 11.37 1.31 1.87
C LEU A 120 12.50 0.86 2.80
N ILE A 121 12.20 -0.01 3.77
CA ILE A 121 13.18 -0.56 4.72
C ILE A 121 14.29 -1.30 3.97
N ASP A 122 13.94 -2.18 3.03
CA ASP A 122 14.93 -2.91 2.22
C ASP A 122 15.79 -1.95 1.40
N ARG A 123 15.17 -0.99 0.70
CA ARG A 123 15.93 -0.01 -0.11
C ARG A 123 16.87 0.84 0.72
N ALA A 124 16.46 1.21 1.94
CA ALA A 124 17.30 1.97 2.84
C ALA A 124 18.49 1.14 3.34
N ARG A 125 18.26 -0.12 3.73
CA ARG A 125 19.27 -1.00 4.34
C ARG A 125 20.18 -1.70 3.32
N LEU A 126 19.58 -2.27 2.28
CA LEU A 126 20.21 -3.18 1.32
C LEU A 126 20.49 -2.49 -0.02
N GLY A 127 19.72 -1.45 -0.37
CA GLY A 127 19.82 -0.77 -1.67
C GLY A 127 18.99 -1.41 -2.79
N TYR A 128 18.27 -2.49 -2.50
CA TYR A 128 17.33 -3.18 -3.38
C TYR A 128 16.18 -3.75 -2.53
N VAL A 129 15.14 -4.27 -3.17
CA VAL A 129 14.04 -5.00 -2.51
C VAL A 129 14.25 -6.50 -2.67
N ILE A 130 13.94 -7.26 -1.61
CA ILE A 130 13.93 -8.73 -1.69
C ILE A 130 12.58 -9.20 -2.23
N ASP A 131 12.60 -9.83 -3.39
CA ASP A 131 11.43 -10.49 -3.98
C ASP A 131 11.63 -12.01 -3.92
N PHE A 132 10.53 -12.74 -3.73
CA PHE A 132 10.61 -14.21 -3.55
C PHE A 132 9.41 -14.99 -4.06
N VAL A 133 8.30 -14.33 -4.38
CA VAL A 133 7.11 -14.96 -4.96
C VAL A 133 7.20 -14.84 -6.48
N ASP A 134 7.32 -15.97 -7.17
CA ASP A 134 7.42 -16.05 -8.63
C ASP A 134 6.23 -16.85 -9.19
N VAL A 135 5.34 -16.17 -9.91
CA VAL A 135 4.15 -16.77 -10.51
C VAL A 135 4.35 -16.88 -12.01
N TYR A 136 4.05 -18.05 -12.58
CA TYR A 136 4.34 -18.34 -13.98
C TYR A 136 3.22 -19.12 -14.68
N TYR A 137 3.16 -18.99 -16.00
CA TYR A 137 2.30 -19.78 -16.88
C TYR A 137 3.10 -20.22 -18.11
N GLY A 138 3.38 -21.52 -18.21
CA GLY A 138 4.27 -22.05 -19.25
C GLY A 138 5.70 -21.52 -19.08
N GLN A 139 6.19 -20.77 -20.07
CA GLN A 139 7.51 -20.10 -20.04
C GLN A 139 7.42 -18.61 -19.64
N TRP A 140 6.21 -18.10 -19.44
CA TRP A 140 6.01 -16.69 -19.08
C TRP A 140 5.96 -16.54 -17.57
N HIS A 141 6.75 -15.61 -17.04
CA HIS A 141 6.83 -15.29 -15.62
C HIS A 141 6.32 -13.88 -15.38
N TRP A 142 5.44 -13.72 -14.38
CA TRP A 142 5.15 -12.41 -13.82
C TRP A 142 6.37 -11.92 -13.03
N PRO A 143 6.66 -10.60 -13.01
CA PRO A 143 7.74 -10.08 -12.18
C PRO A 143 7.62 -10.56 -10.74
N ALA A 144 8.71 -11.12 -10.20
CA ALA A 144 8.73 -11.60 -8.83
C ALA A 144 8.35 -10.46 -7.86
N PHE A 145 7.65 -10.81 -6.79
CA PHE A 145 7.11 -9.85 -5.82
C PHE A 145 7.20 -10.39 -4.40
N ASN A 146 6.75 -9.58 -3.43
CA ASN A 146 6.74 -9.91 -2.02
C ASN A 146 5.41 -9.54 -1.32
N VAL A 147 5.38 -9.68 0.01
CA VAL A 147 4.20 -9.38 0.83
C VAL A 147 3.89 -7.87 0.81
N ALA A 148 4.90 -7.01 0.85
CA ALA A 148 4.71 -5.57 0.71
C ALA A 148 4.03 -5.20 -0.63
N ASP A 149 4.45 -5.78 -1.75
CA ASP A 149 3.83 -5.54 -3.07
C ASP A 149 2.39 -6.03 -3.12
N SER A 150 2.10 -7.15 -2.46
CA SER A 150 0.73 -7.67 -2.31
C SER A 150 -0.15 -6.68 -1.53
N GLY A 151 0.37 -6.14 -0.42
CA GLY A 151 -0.30 -5.10 0.36
C GLY A 151 -0.58 -3.84 -0.46
N ILE A 152 0.40 -3.38 -1.24
CA ILE A 152 0.23 -2.23 -2.15
C ILE A 152 -0.86 -2.53 -3.18
N THR A 153 -0.77 -3.66 -3.87
CA THR A 153 -1.69 -4.03 -4.96
C THR A 153 -3.13 -4.15 -4.46
N VAL A 154 -3.34 -4.87 -3.36
CA VAL A 154 -4.67 -5.02 -2.75
C VAL A 154 -5.20 -3.67 -2.27
N GLY A 155 -4.36 -2.85 -1.64
CA GLY A 155 -4.74 -1.51 -1.19
C GLY A 155 -5.19 -0.60 -2.34
N ILE A 156 -4.46 -0.59 -3.47
CA ILE A 156 -4.84 0.17 -4.67
C ILE A 156 -6.18 -0.33 -5.22
N VAL A 157 -6.34 -1.65 -5.41
CA VAL A 157 -7.58 -2.24 -5.95
C VAL A 157 -8.77 -1.87 -5.08
N MET A 158 -8.61 -1.92 -3.75
CA MET A 158 -9.66 -1.54 -2.81
C MET A 158 -9.99 -0.05 -2.83
N LEU A 159 -9.01 0.85 -2.94
CA LEU A 159 -9.28 2.30 -3.10
C LEU A 159 -10.02 2.58 -4.41
N ILE A 160 -9.58 1.98 -5.52
CA ILE A 160 -10.26 2.14 -6.81
C ILE A 160 -11.70 1.64 -6.72
N ALA A 161 -11.94 0.48 -6.11
CA ALA A 161 -13.28 -0.04 -5.90
C ALA A 161 -14.12 0.91 -5.02
N TYR A 162 -13.55 1.47 -3.95
CA TYR A 162 -14.23 2.45 -3.11
C TYR A 162 -14.66 3.69 -3.91
N GLU A 163 -13.76 4.25 -4.73
CA GLU A 163 -14.07 5.42 -5.57
C GLU A 163 -15.16 5.12 -6.60
N LEU A 164 -15.11 3.96 -7.25
CA LEU A 164 -16.07 3.58 -8.29
C LEU A 164 -17.49 3.34 -7.74
N PHE A 165 -17.61 2.75 -6.55
CA PHE A 165 -18.88 2.25 -6.05
C PHE A 165 -19.46 3.06 -4.87
N TRP A 166 -18.64 3.76 -4.08
CA TRP A 166 -19.09 4.46 -2.85
C TRP A 166 -18.91 5.98 -2.89
N ALA A 167 -17.85 6.52 -3.51
CA ALA A 167 -17.63 7.98 -3.52
C ALA A 167 -18.80 8.76 -4.13
N ARG A 168 -19.44 8.22 -5.17
CA ARG A 168 -20.60 8.85 -5.85
C ARG A 168 -21.90 8.86 -5.04
N LYS A 169 -22.02 8.06 -3.98
CA LYS A 169 -23.24 8.01 -3.14
C LYS A 169 -23.29 9.13 -2.10
N PHE A 170 -22.14 9.64 -1.67
CA PHE A 170 -22.07 10.73 -0.68
C PHE A 170 -22.39 12.10 -1.30
N ASP A 171 -22.08 12.30 -2.58
CA ASP A 171 -22.33 13.56 -3.29
C ASP A 171 -23.84 13.81 -3.52
N LYS A 172 -24.59 12.75 -3.85
CA LYS A 172 -26.05 12.86 -4.11
C LYS A 172 -26.91 13.06 -2.85
N GLY A 173 -26.41 12.68 -1.68
CA GLY A 173 -27.13 12.85 -0.41
C GLY A 173 -27.15 14.30 0.07
N GLY A 174 -26.11 15.09 -0.25
CA GLY A 174 -26.02 16.50 0.09
C GLY A 174 -26.93 17.40 -0.75
N GLU A 175 -27.07 17.11 -2.05
CA GLU A 175 -27.96 17.89 -2.94
C GLU A 175 -29.46 17.69 -2.64
N ALA A 176 -29.85 16.49 -2.21
CA ALA A 176 -31.26 16.17 -1.92
C ALA A 176 -31.80 16.92 -0.69
N HIS A 177 -30.95 17.24 0.28
CA HIS A 177 -31.35 17.95 1.50
C HIS A 177 -31.38 19.48 1.33
N GLY A 178 -30.66 20.03 0.34
CA GLY A 178 -30.64 21.46 0.02
C GLY A 178 -31.83 21.95 -0.81
N ARG A 179 -32.60 21.05 -1.44
CA ARG A 179 -33.76 21.42 -2.28
C ARG A 179 -35.11 21.38 -1.58
N THR A 180 -35.20 20.84 -0.36
CA THR A 180 -36.43 20.82 0.44
C THR A 180 -36.55 22.00 1.41
N ALA A 181 -35.57 22.90 1.42
CA ALA A 181 -35.52 24.07 2.30
C ALA A 181 -35.58 25.41 1.53
N GLY A 182 -35.93 25.38 0.24
CA GLY A 182 -36.10 26.57 -0.61
C GLY A 182 -37.57 26.90 -0.85
#